data_AF-A0A3M6VPR2-F1
#
_entry.id   AF-A0A3M6VPR2-F1
#
_cell.length_a   1.000
_cell.length_b   1.000
_cell.length_c   1.000
_cell.angle_alpha   90.00
_cell.angle_beta   90.00
_cell.angle_gamma   90.00
#
_symmetry.space_group_name_H-M   'P 1'
#
loop_
_entity.id
_entity.type
_entity.pdbx_description
1 polymer ?
#
loop_
_entity_poly.entity_id
_entity_poly.type
_entity_poly.pdbx_seq_one_letter_code
_entity_poly.pdbx_strand_id
1 'polypeptide(L)'
;MVAVPHYVKSVTLKNSTSHPVKVIATFGSDEMEAEGKKKIQETRELSPGAEVSIQEHEYDMGGWTAVAALYSLEVEHGQDSGLLSKTLYTPSVSGIVDVLHVDITADESAKSFKVTAVRES
;
A
#
# COMPACT_ATOMS: atom_id res chain seq x y z
N MET A 1 -5.76 27.39 8.24
CA MET A 1 -5.74 26.90 6.84
C MET A 1 -6.02 25.40 6.93
N VAL A 2 -7.10 24.92 6.33
CA VAL A 2 -7.38 23.48 6.27
C VAL A 2 -6.36 22.89 5.29
N ALA A 3 -5.46 22.05 5.77
CA ALA A 3 -4.56 21.33 4.89
C ALA A 3 -5.42 20.52 3.91
N VAL A 4 -5.17 20.67 2.61
CA VAL A 4 -5.86 19.85 1.61
C VAL A 4 -5.52 18.40 1.95
N PRO A 5 -6.51 17.52 2.15
CA PRO A 5 -6.22 16.16 2.55
C PRO A 5 -5.57 15.43 1.37
N HIS A 6 -4.40 14.85 1.62
CA HIS A 6 -3.61 14.11 0.64
C HIS A 6 -3.59 12.65 1.06
N TYR A 7 -4.45 11.83 0.46
CA TYR A 7 -4.52 10.42 0.81
C TYR A 7 -4.95 9.55 -0.37
N VAL A 8 -4.56 8.28 -0.30
CA VAL A 8 -5.04 7.23 -1.21
C VAL A 8 -6.12 6.45 -0.47
N LYS A 9 -7.29 6.29 -1.10
CA LYS A 9 -8.40 5.50 -0.56
C LYS A 9 -8.18 4.01 -0.78
N SER A 10 -8.06 3.61 -2.04
CA SER A 10 -7.92 2.21 -2.46
C SER A 10 -6.62 2.01 -3.22
N VAL A 11 -6.12 0.77 -3.22
CA VAL A 11 -4.90 0.40 -3.95
C VAL A 11 -5.11 -0.89 -4.73
N THR A 12 -4.79 -0.86 -6.01
CA THR A 12 -4.76 -2.05 -6.87
C THR A 12 -3.33 -2.51 -7.00
N LEU A 13 -3.02 -3.71 -6.52
CA LEU A 13 -1.70 -4.29 -6.55
C LEU A 13 -1.63 -5.34 -7.67
N LYS A 14 -0.65 -5.21 -8.54
CA LYS A 14 -0.36 -6.18 -9.60
C LYS A 14 1.03 -6.75 -9.43
N ASN A 15 1.13 -8.07 -9.40
CA ASN A 15 2.41 -8.76 -9.39
C ASN A 15 2.83 -9.11 -10.81
N SER A 16 3.70 -8.29 -11.40
CA SER A 16 4.30 -8.51 -12.71
C SER A 16 5.63 -9.29 -12.62
N THR A 17 5.95 -9.86 -11.45
CA THR A 17 7.16 -10.68 -11.25
C THR A 17 6.89 -12.15 -11.55
N SER A 18 7.97 -12.91 -11.77
CA SER A 18 7.93 -14.37 -11.97
C SER A 18 7.78 -15.17 -10.68
N HIS A 19 7.69 -14.52 -9.51
CA HIS A 19 7.66 -15.16 -8.20
C HIS A 19 6.48 -14.64 -7.37
N PRO A 20 5.95 -15.43 -6.40
CA PRO A 20 4.94 -14.92 -5.50
C PRO A 20 5.53 -13.80 -4.62
N VAL A 21 4.78 -12.71 -4.47
CA VAL A 21 5.15 -11.58 -3.61
C VAL A 21 4.12 -11.42 -2.50
N LYS A 22 4.57 -10.94 -1.36
CA LYS A 22 3.74 -10.60 -0.22
C LYS A 22 3.79 -9.10 -0.03
N VAL A 23 2.60 -8.49 -0.03
CA VAL A 23 2.42 -7.05 0.11
C VAL A 23 1.73 -6.78 1.43
N ILE A 24 2.30 -5.90 2.22
CA ILE A 24 1.75 -5.45 3.50
C ILE A 24 1.37 -3.98 3.31
N ALA A 25 0.09 -3.74 3.11
CA ALA A 25 -0.48 -2.41 3.02
C ALA A 25 -0.88 -1.91 4.41
N THR A 26 -0.29 -0.80 4.84
CA THR A 26 -0.63 -0.17 6.12
C THR A 26 -1.51 1.04 5.82
N PHE A 27 -2.73 1.04 6.35
CA PHE A 27 -3.69 2.12 6.27
C PHE A 27 -3.85 2.79 7.64
N GLY A 28 -3.95 4.11 7.65
CA GLY A 28 -4.15 4.92 8.84
C GLY A 28 -3.38 6.24 8.74
N SER A 29 -3.35 6.96 9.85
CA SER A 29 -2.71 8.27 9.96
C SER A 29 -2.05 8.41 11.33
N ASP A 30 -1.13 9.37 11.46
CA ASP A 30 -0.57 9.72 12.77
C ASP A 30 -1.64 10.21 13.75
N GLU A 31 -2.73 10.81 13.25
CA GLU A 31 -3.89 11.18 14.06
C GLU A 31 -4.57 9.95 14.67
N MET A 32 -4.74 8.88 13.89
CA MET A 32 -5.28 7.61 14.37
C MET A 32 -4.41 7.03 15.50
N GLU A 33 -3.08 7.03 15.34
CA GLU A 33 -2.17 6.58 16.39
C GLU A 33 -2.15 7.50 17.62
N ALA A 34 -2.24 8.81 17.42
CA ALA A 34 -2.31 9.79 18.51
C ALA A 34 -3.58 9.63 19.36
N GLU A 35 -4.68 9.16 18.76
CA GLU A 35 -5.90 8.76 19.46
C GLU A 35 -5.84 7.36 20.10
N GLY A 36 -4.69 6.67 20.01
CA GLY A 36 -4.50 5.32 20.55
C GLY A 36 -5.11 4.21 19.69
N LYS A 37 -5.52 4.51 18.45
CA LYS A 37 -6.01 3.51 17.49
C LYS A 37 -4.84 2.97 16.67
N LYS A 38 -4.86 1.67 16.37
CA LYS A 38 -3.81 1.02 15.59
C LYS A 38 -4.05 1.20 14.09
N LYS A 39 -2.99 1.49 13.34
CA LYS A 39 -3.00 1.40 11.87
C LYS A 39 -3.48 0.03 11.42
N ILE A 40 -4.32 0.01 10.39
CA ILE A 40 -4.88 -1.18 9.78
C ILE A 40 -3.81 -1.75 8.85
N GLN A 41 -3.35 -2.96 9.11
CA GLN A 41 -2.38 -3.64 8.25
C GLN A 41 -3.09 -4.74 7.48
N GLU A 42 -3.18 -4.60 6.16
CA GLU A 42 -3.69 -5.62 5.27
C GLU A 42 -2.54 -6.31 4.54
N THR A 43 -2.40 -7.61 4.76
CA THR A 43 -1.40 -8.43 4.07
C THR A 43 -2.06 -9.20 2.93
N ARG A 44 -1.50 -9.07 1.73
CA ARG A 44 -1.94 -9.78 0.53
C ARG A 44 -0.78 -10.53 -0.11
N GLU A 45 -1.01 -11.80 -0.38
CA GLU A 45 -0.09 -12.62 -1.16
C GLU A 45 -0.58 -12.65 -2.61
N LEU A 46 0.31 -12.29 -3.53
CA LEU A 46 0.05 -12.21 -4.95
C LEU A 46 0.89 -13.26 -5.67
N SER A 47 0.21 -14.19 -6.35
CA SER A 47 0.88 -15.10 -7.29
C SER A 47 1.45 -14.35 -8.49
N PRO A 48 2.42 -14.91 -9.22
CA PRO A 48 2.94 -14.33 -10.46
C PRO A 48 1.80 -14.01 -11.44
N GLY A 49 1.74 -12.77 -11.93
CA GLY A 49 0.69 -12.28 -12.83
C GLY A 49 -0.67 -12.00 -12.16
N ALA A 50 -0.80 -12.18 -10.85
CA ALA A 50 -2.03 -11.89 -10.13
C ALA A 50 -2.22 -10.39 -9.91
N GLU A 51 -3.48 -9.97 -9.86
CA GLU A 51 -3.91 -8.62 -9.54
C GLU A 51 -4.93 -8.69 -8.41
N VAL A 52 -4.78 -7.85 -7.39
CA VAL A 52 -5.71 -7.74 -6.28
C VAL A 52 -5.97 -6.28 -5.98
N SER A 53 -7.22 -5.92 -5.71
CA SER A 53 -7.56 -4.58 -5.24
C SER A 53 -7.88 -4.63 -3.75
N ILE A 54 -7.22 -3.75 -3.00
CA ILE A 54 -7.52 -3.47 -1.60
C ILE A 54 -8.40 -2.22 -1.59
N GLN A 55 -9.62 -2.38 -1.10
CA GLN A 55 -10.59 -1.29 -1.02
C GLN A 55 -10.28 -0.34 0.12
N GLU A 56 -10.95 0.81 0.14
CA GLU A 56 -10.83 1.78 1.21
C GLU A 56 -11.20 1.19 2.57
N HIS A 57 -10.45 1.61 3.59
CA HIS A 57 -10.71 1.27 4.97
C HIS A 57 -11.24 2.49 5.70
N GLU A 58 -12.25 2.30 6.53
CA GLU A 58 -12.81 3.36 7.39
C GLU A 58 -12.57 3.02 8.86
N TYR A 59 -12.44 4.05 9.70
CA TYR A 59 -12.34 3.91 11.14
C TYR A 59 -13.24 4.91 11.86
N ASP A 60 -13.82 4.47 12.97
CA ASP A 60 -14.72 5.28 13.78
C ASP A 60 -13.94 6.30 14.62
N MET A 61 -14.35 7.57 14.58
CA MET A 61 -13.78 8.70 15.33
C MET A 61 -14.65 9.13 16.53
N GLY A 62 -15.55 8.28 17.02
CA GLY A 62 -16.42 8.62 18.15
C GLY A 62 -17.50 9.65 17.79
N GLY A 63 -18.09 9.52 16.60
CA GLY A 63 -19.20 10.38 16.14
C GLY A 63 -19.25 10.63 14.63
N TRP A 64 -18.18 10.27 13.91
CA TRP A 64 -18.08 10.28 12.45
C TRP A 64 -17.06 9.21 12.00
N THR A 65 -17.15 8.73 10.76
CA THR A 65 -16.17 7.82 10.16
C THR A 65 -15.13 8.59 9.35
N ALA A 66 -13.87 8.22 9.53
CA ALA A 66 -12.75 8.74 8.74
C ALA A 66 -12.19 7.64 7.84
N VAL A 67 -11.74 8.02 6.64
CA VAL A 67 -11.05 7.08 5.74
C VAL A 67 -9.61 6.91 6.22
N ALA A 68 -9.22 5.67 6.48
CA ALA A 68 -7.84 5.28 6.76
C ALA A 68 -7.04 5.32 5.45
N ALA A 69 -6.28 6.41 5.28
CA ALA A 69 -5.39 6.61 4.15
C ALA A 69 -4.32 5.52 4.04
N LEU A 70 -3.91 5.12 2.84
CA LEU A 70 -2.72 4.30 2.67
C LEU A 70 -1.47 5.05 3.19
N TYR A 71 -0.87 4.54 4.27
CA TYR A 71 0.31 5.09 4.91
C TYR A 71 1.59 4.55 4.25
N SER A 72 1.67 3.25 4.01
CA SER A 72 2.82 2.61 3.37
C SER A 72 2.46 1.25 2.76
N LEU A 73 3.24 0.85 1.74
CA LEU A 73 3.22 -0.47 1.15
C LEU A 73 4.59 -1.11 1.33
N GLU A 74 4.66 -2.22 2.06
CA GLU A 74 5.88 -3.04 2.10
C GLU A 74 5.69 -4.24 1.16
N VAL A 75 6.64 -4.44 0.25
CA VAL A 75 6.67 -5.57 -0.67
C VAL A 75 7.84 -6.45 -0.29
N GLU A 76 7.54 -7.71 -0.01
CA GLU A 76 8.47 -8.75 0.38
C GLU A 76 8.28 -10.01 -0.46
N HIS A 77 9.28 -10.89 -0.46
CA HIS A 77 9.21 -12.14 -1.21
C HIS A 77 8.23 -13.10 -0.52
N GLY A 78 7.31 -13.72 -1.28
CA GLY A 78 6.24 -14.56 -0.72
C GLY A 78 6.76 -15.88 -0.11
N GLN A 79 7.91 -16.36 -0.58
CA GLN A 79 8.67 -17.41 0.09
C GLN A 79 9.93 -16.79 0.68
N ASP A 80 10.19 -17.01 1.97
CA ASP A 80 11.30 -16.47 2.77
C ASP A 80 12.68 -16.91 2.23
N SER A 81 13.05 -16.43 1.05
CA SER A 81 14.17 -16.96 0.27
C SER A 81 15.42 -16.10 0.40
N GLY A 82 15.34 -14.94 1.06
CA GLY A 82 16.46 -14.00 1.20
C GLY A 82 17.05 -13.48 -0.12
N LEU A 83 16.45 -13.84 -1.26
CA LEU A 83 16.96 -13.58 -2.62
C LEU A 83 16.72 -12.14 -3.06
N LEU A 84 15.62 -11.53 -2.61
CA LEU A 84 15.24 -10.15 -2.94
C LEU A 84 15.03 -9.34 -1.65
N SER A 85 15.60 -8.14 -1.63
CA SER A 85 15.45 -7.22 -0.50
C SER A 85 14.01 -6.69 -0.43
N LYS A 86 13.50 -6.52 0.80
CA LYS A 86 12.20 -5.87 1.05
C LYS A 86 12.20 -4.47 0.45
N THR A 87 11.06 -4.07 -0.10
CA THR A 87 10.87 -2.75 -0.69
C THR A 87 9.75 -2.02 0.02
N LEU A 88 10.07 -0.92 0.69
CA LEU A 88 9.08 -0.04 1.29
C LEU A 88 8.75 1.08 0.30
N TYR A 89 7.48 1.21 -0.04
CA TYR A 89 6.94 2.29 -0.84
C TYR A 89 6.01 3.15 0.01
N THR A 90 6.31 4.43 0.12
CA THR A 90 5.44 5.40 0.77
C THR A 90 4.75 6.22 -0.31
N PRO A 91 3.41 6.11 -0.47
CA PRO A 91 2.69 6.92 -1.44
C PRO A 91 2.82 8.40 -1.08
N SER A 92 3.30 9.21 -2.02
CA SER A 92 3.32 10.67 -1.89
C SER A 92 2.38 11.25 -2.93
N VAL A 93 1.17 11.61 -2.49
CA VAL A 93 0.12 12.16 -3.33
C VAL A 93 -0.10 13.64 -2.99
N SER A 94 -0.45 14.45 -4.00
CA SER A 94 -0.73 15.89 -3.82
C SER A 94 -2.22 16.20 -3.70
N GLY A 95 -3.05 15.17 -3.47
CA GLY A 95 -4.51 15.27 -3.39
C GLY A 95 -5.13 13.93 -3.00
N ILE A 96 -6.46 13.84 -3.09
CA ILE A 96 -7.19 12.60 -2.84
C ILE A 96 -7.08 11.72 -4.09
N VAL A 97 -6.48 10.54 -3.95
CA VAL A 97 -6.43 9.52 -5.00
C VAL A 97 -7.43 8.43 -4.64
N ASP A 98 -8.39 8.19 -5.53
CA ASP A 98 -9.44 7.19 -5.28
C ASP A 98 -8.87 5.77 -5.40
N VAL A 99 -8.12 5.50 -6.48
CA VAL A 99 -7.42 4.23 -6.69
C VAL A 99 -5.96 4.47 -7.10
N LEU A 100 -5.04 3.90 -6.35
CA LEU A 100 -3.62 3.83 -6.69
C LEU A 100 -3.30 2.48 -7.34
N HIS A 101 -2.96 2.48 -8.62
CA HIS A 101 -2.51 1.28 -9.30
C HIS A 101 -1.02 1.08 -9.04
N VAL A 102 -0.64 -0.05 -8.48
CA VAL A 102 0.72 -0.38 -8.07
C VAL A 102 1.15 -1.63 -8.79
N ASP A 103 2.10 -1.47 -9.70
CA ASP A 103 2.74 -2.57 -10.41
C ASP A 103 4.06 -2.94 -9.73
N ILE A 104 4.16 -4.20 -9.32
CA ILE A 104 5.31 -4.77 -8.64
C ILE A 104 6.11 -5.55 -9.68
N THR A 105 7.32 -5.07 -9.92
CA THR A 105 8.31 -5.70 -10.82
C THR A 105 9.51 -6.17 -10.01
N ALA A 106 10.23 -7.17 -10.53
CA ALA A 106 11.50 -7.59 -9.95
C ALA A 106 12.61 -6.87 -10.70
N ASP A 107 13.48 -6.17 -9.98
CA ASP A 107 14.70 -5.63 -10.55
C ASP A 107 15.80 -6.68 -10.36
N GLU A 108 15.99 -7.52 -11.38
CA GLU A 108 17.01 -8.57 -11.37
C GLU A 108 18.43 -8.01 -11.20
N SER A 109 18.64 -6.75 -11.61
CA SER A 109 19.93 -6.09 -11.54
C SER A 109 20.25 -5.59 -10.12
N ALA A 110 19.25 -5.10 -9.38
CA ALA A 110 19.38 -4.60 -8.01
C ALA A 110 19.07 -5.66 -6.93
N LYS A 111 18.61 -6.85 -7.33
CA LYS A 111 18.11 -7.89 -6.39
C LYS A 111 17.08 -7.33 -5.41
N SER A 112 16.18 -6.48 -5.91
CA SER A 112 15.10 -5.88 -5.13
C SER A 112 13.80 -5.86 -5.93
N PHE A 113 12.69 -5.63 -5.24
CA PHE A 113 11.45 -5.31 -5.91
C PHE A 113 11.46 -3.83 -6.34
N LYS A 114 10.78 -3.55 -7.44
CA LYS A 114 10.53 -2.21 -7.93
C LYS A 114 9.03 -2.00 -7.95
N VAL A 115 8.60 -1.00 -7.19
CA VAL A 115 7.20 -0.63 -7.05
C VAL A 115 6.94 0.59 -7.92
N THR A 116 6.05 0.44 -8.91
CA THR A 116 5.63 1.53 -9.80
C THR A 116 4.18 1.87 -9.51
N ALA A 117 3.93 3.03 -8.93
CA ALA A 117 2.58 3.48 -8.64
C ALA A 117 2.09 4.50 -9.67
N VAL A 118 0.92 4.27 -10.25
CA VAL A 118 0.21 5.14 -11.17
C VAL A 118 -1.10 5.55 -10.51
N ARG A 119 -1.32 6.86 -10.40
CA ARG A 119 -2.56 7.42 -9.89
C ARG A 119 -3.62 7.41 -10.98
N GLU A 120 -4.80 6.87 -10.67
CA GLU A 120 -6.00 7.18 -11.45
C GLU A 120 -6.57 8.50 -10.90
N SER A 121 -6.73 9.51 -11.77
CA SER A 121 -7.16 10.87 -11.42
C SER A 121 -8.60 11.10 -11.83
#